data_AF-A0AAE0DSQ2-F1
#
_entry.id   AF-A0AAE0DSQ2-F1
#
_cell.length_a   1.000
_cell.length_b   1.000
_cell.length_c   1.000
_cell.angle_alpha   90.00
_cell.angle_beta   90.00
_cell.angle_gamma   90.00
#
_symmetry.space_group_name_H-M   'P 1'
#
loop_
_entity.id
_entity.type
_entity.pdbx_description
1 polymer ?
#
loop_
_entity_poly.entity_id
_entity_poly.type
_entity_poly.pdbx_seq_one_letter_code
_entity_poly.pdbx_strand_id
1 'polypeptide(L)' 'MGQISSAAVYKVGDSAGWTTIGNVDYKMWAATKDFQVGDIILTTFSSTLQSA' A
#
# COMPACT_ATOMS: atom_id res chain seq x y z
N MET A 1 -14.70 16.52 -23.48
CA MET A 1 -13.34 16.58 -22.91
C MET A 1 -13.15 15.31 -22.09
N GLY A 2 -12.18 14.46 -22.44
CA GLY A 2 -11.95 13.19 -21.76
C GLY A 2 -11.30 13.42 -20.40
N GLN A 3 -11.91 12.91 -19.34
CA GLN A 3 -11.37 12.97 -17.99
C GLN A 3 -10.13 12.06 -17.94
N ILE A 4 -8.97 12.62 -17.60
CA ILE A 4 -7.79 11.80 -17.32
C ILE A 4 -8.09 11.11 -15.98
N SER A 5 -8.41 9.82 -16.04
CA SER A 5 -8.52 8.96 -14.86
C SER A 5 -7.12 8.79 -14.26
N SER A 6 -6.79 9.57 -13.24
CA SER A 6 -5.57 9.35 -12.47
C SER A 6 -5.82 8.24 -11.46
N ALA A 7 -5.24 7.06 -11.68
CA ALA A 7 -5.20 5.99 -10.69
C ALA A 7 -4.38 6.44 -9.47
N ALA A 8 -4.90 6.25 -8.25
CA ALA A 8 -4.13 6.46 -7.04
C ALA A 8 -3.21 5.25 -6.77
N VAL A 9 -2.05 5.51 -6.14
CA VAL A 9 -1.13 4.45 -5.70
C VAL A 9 -1.05 4.45 -4.19
N TYR A 10 -1.50 3.37 -3.57
CA TYR A 10 -1.49 3.16 -2.13
C TYR A 10 -0.37 2.22 -1.72
N LYS A 11 0.61 2.72 -0.95
CA LYS A 11 1.67 1.89 -0.38
C LYS A 11 1.17 1.21 0.88
N VAL A 12 1.22 -0.12 0.93
CA VAL A 12 0.72 -0.86 2.08
C VAL A 12 1.54 -0.54 3.33
N GLY A 13 0.86 -0.21 4.43
CA GLY A 13 1.51 0.18 5.69
C GLY A 13 2.17 1.57 5.64
N ASP A 14 1.92 2.35 4.58
CA ASP A 14 2.48 3.68 4.34
C ASP A 14 4.02 3.71 4.48
N SER A 15 4.56 4.28 5.56
CA SER A 15 6.00 4.32 5.82
C SER A 15 6.55 3.02 6.43
N ALA A 16 5.71 2.22 7.07
CA ALA A 16 6.09 0.95 7.68
C ALA A 16 6.27 -0.17 6.64
N GLY A 17 5.61 -0.05 5.48
CA GLY A 17 5.67 -1.04 4.41
C GLY A 17 4.94 -2.35 4.74
N TRP A 18 5.23 -3.39 3.96
CA TRP A 18 4.70 -4.74 4.19
C TRP A 18 5.67 -5.57 5.02
N THR A 19 5.28 -5.89 6.25
CA THR A 19 6.10 -6.62 7.21
C THR A 19 5.23 -7.48 8.13
N THR A 20 5.73 -8.65 8.50
CA THR A 20 5.20 -9.45 9.61
C THR A 20 5.91 -9.14 10.93
N ILE A 21 7.00 -8.37 10.86
CA ILE A 21 7.83 -7.93 11.98
C ILE A 21 7.37 -6.52 12.36
N GLY A 22 6.81 -6.38 13.57
CA GLY A 22 6.25 -5.14 14.09
C GLY A 22 4.72 -5.11 14.11
N ASN A 23 4.14 -4.27 14.97
CA ASN A 23 2.70 -4.13 15.16
C ASN A 23 2.09 -3.14 14.15
N VAL A 24 2.16 -3.45 12.85
CA VAL A 24 1.45 -2.67 11.84
C VAL A 24 0.00 -3.15 11.78
N ASP A 25 -0.95 -2.27 12.09
CA ASP A 25 -2.37 -2.57 11.96
C ASP A 25 -2.84 -2.32 10.52
N TYR A 26 -2.73 -3.37 9.68
CA TYR A 26 -3.18 -3.32 8.30
C TYR A 26 -4.70 -3.15 8.15
N LYS A 27 -5.49 -3.52 9.16
CA LYS A 27 -6.95 -3.30 9.13
C LYS A 27 -7.26 -1.83 9.31
N MET A 28 -6.62 -1.18 10.28
CA MET A 28 -6.72 0.27 10.43
C MET A 28 -6.18 1.01 9.22
N TRP A 29 -5.02 0.60 8.67
CA TRP A 29 -4.48 1.19 7.45
C TRP A 29 -5.51 1.16 6.31
N ALA A 30 -6.10 0.00 6.03
CA ALA A 30 -7.10 -0.15 4.98
C ALA A 30 -8.36 0.67 5.24
N ALA A 31 -8.81 0.75 6.51
CA ALA A 31 -9.97 1.56 6.89
C ALA A 31 -9.78 3.07 6.70
N THR A 32 -8.53 3.56 6.62
CA THR A 32 -8.24 4.97 6.34
C THR A 32 -8.16 5.32 4.85
N LYS A 33 -8.28 4.35 3.94
CA LYS A 33 -8.15 4.58 2.49
C LYS A 33 -9.51 4.45 1.80
N ASP A 34 -9.67 5.23 0.73
CA ASP A 34 -10.82 5.13 -0.16
C ASP A 34 -10.32 4.54 -1.49
N PHE A 35 -10.70 3.29 -1.75
CA PHE A 35 -10.25 2.56 -2.93
C PHE A 35 -11.26 2.68 -4.05
N GLN A 36 -10.78 3.13 -5.20
CA GLN A 36 -11.56 3.26 -6.42
C GLN A 36 -11.09 2.24 -7.46
N VAL A 37 -11.98 1.88 -8.39
CA VAL A 37 -11.62 1.00 -9.50
C VAL A 37 -10.58 1.71 -10.38
N GLY A 38 -9.44 1.05 -10.57
CA GLY A 38 -8.29 1.60 -11.29
C GLY A 38 -7.12 1.96 -10.39
N ASP A 39 -7.31 2.02 -9.07
CA ASP A 39 -6.22 2.26 -8.12
C ASP A 39 -5.26 1.08 -8.01
N ILE A 40 -4.02 1.37 -7.61
CA ILE A 40 -2.94 0.41 -7.45
C ILE A 40 -2.58 0.29 -5.97
N ILE A 41 -2.59 -0.94 -5.47
CA ILE A 41 -2.06 -1.28 -4.14
C ILE A 41 -0.63 -1.77 -4.31
N LEU A 42 0.34 -0.98 -3.85
CA LEU A 42 1.77 -1.27 -3.98
C LEU A 42 2.32 -1.88 -2.70
N THR A 43 2.77 -3.13 -2.81
CA THR A 43 3.44 -3.84 -1.72
C THR A 43 4.95 -3.70 -1.87
N THR A 44 5.59 -2.98 -0.94
CA THR A 44 7.05 -2.85 -0.90
C THR A 44 7.62 -3.74 0.21
N PHE A 45 8.54 -4.63 -0.18
CA PHE A 45 9.32 -5.44 0.75
C PHE A 45 10.69 -4.80 0.93
N SER A 46 11.16 -4.66 2.17
CA SER A 46 12.54 -4.26 2.43
C SER A 46 13.47 -5.38 1.97
N SER A 47 14.32 -5.09 0.98
CA SER A 47 15.28 -6.05 0.39
C SER A 47 16.25 -6.65 1.41
N THR A 48 16.42 -6.02 2.58
CA THR A 48 17.22 -6.52 3.70
C THR A 48 16.65 -7.78 4.36
N LEU A 49 15.37 -8.11 4.13
CA LEU A 49 14.74 -9.36 4.57
C LEU A 49 14.73 -10.45 3.48
N GLN A 50 15.14 -10.13 2.26
CA GLN A 50 15.24 -11.07 1.14
C GLN A 50 16.68 -11.59 0.96
N SER A 51 17.37 -11.81 2.08
CA SER A 51 18.60 -12.60 2.14
C SER A 51 18.29 -13.87 2.94
N ALA A 52 17.83 -14.90 2.23
CA ALA A 52 17.84 -16.28 2.67
C ALA A 52 18.44 -17.12 1.54
#